data_AF-A0A843S3B1-F1
#
_entry.id   AF-A0A843S3B1-F1
#
_cell.length_a   1.000
_cell.length_b   1.000
_cell.length_c   1.000
_cell.angle_alpha   90.00
_cell.angle_beta   90.00
_cell.angle_gamma   90.00
#
_symmetry.space_group_name_H-M   'P 1'
#
loop_
_entity.id
_entity.type
_entity.pdbx_description
1 polymer ?
#
loop_
_entity_poly.entity_id
_entity_poly.type
_entity_poly.pdbx_seq_one_letter_code
_entity_poly.pdbx_strand_id
1 'polypeptide(L)' 'MPLCHQAKHLGEFQGLPATGKSVHLPGITILKFAEGRCVERWSQVDAASLLETSETRS' A
#
# COMPACT_ATOMS: atom_id res chain seq x y z
N MET A 1 14.70 -10.03 -3.41
CA MET A 1 14.22 -9.00 -2.47
C MET A 1 12.82 -8.59 -2.89
N PRO A 2 11.76 -8.84 -2.10
CA PRO A 2 10.45 -8.28 -2.39
C PRO A 2 10.52 -6.75 -2.34
N LEU A 3 9.81 -6.05 -3.24
CA LEU A 3 9.65 -4.60 -3.16
C LEU A 3 8.83 -4.27 -1.92
N CYS A 4 9.50 -3.80 -0.87
CA CYS A 4 8.86 -3.27 0.32
C CYS A 4 8.41 -1.83 -0.01
N HIS A 5 7.09 -1.61 -0.15
CA HIS A 5 6.55 -0.26 -0.34
C HIS A 5 6.39 0.39 1.04
N GLN A 6 7.01 1.56 1.22
CA GLN A 6 6.90 2.37 2.44
C GLN A 6 6.10 3.63 2.15
N ALA A 7 5.18 4.00 3.04
CA ALA A 7 4.36 5.20 2.95
C ALA A 7 4.16 5.85 4.32
N LYS A 8 3.65 7.08 4.36
CA LYS A 8 3.23 7.77 5.60
C LYS A 8 1.77 8.18 5.48
N HIS A 9 0.96 7.85 6.48
CA HIS A 9 -0.48 8.14 6.48
C HIS A 9 -0.74 9.61 6.84
N LEU A 10 -0.64 10.49 5.84
CA LEU A 10 -0.73 11.95 6.01
C LEU A 10 -2.07 12.55 5.60
N GLY A 11 -2.93 11.79 4.93
CA GLY A 11 -4.27 12.19 4.53
C GLY A 11 -5.27 11.11 4.90
N GLU A 12 -6.57 11.39 4.77
CA GLU A 12 -7.61 10.40 4.99
C GLU A 12 -7.47 9.23 3.99
N PHE A 13 -7.56 8.00 4.48
CA PHE A 13 -7.50 6.80 3.66
C PHE A 13 -8.59 5.81 4.07
N GLN A 14 -9.46 5.44 3.13
CA GLN A 14 -10.61 4.55 3.37
C GLN A 14 -11.49 4.96 4.57
N GLY A 15 -11.71 6.26 4.76
CA GLY A 15 -12.51 6.80 5.87
C GLY A 15 -11.76 6.87 7.21
N LEU A 16 -10.50 6.45 7.27
CA LEU A 16 -9.64 6.60 8.45
C LEU A 16 -8.91 7.95 8.38
N PRO A 17 -8.93 8.76 9.46
CA PRO A 17 -8.19 10.01 9.50
C PRO A 17 -6.68 9.75 9.49
N ALA A 18 -5.92 10.72 8.97
CA ALA A 18 -4.47 10.67 8.94
C ALA A 18 -3.88 10.39 10.34
N THR A 19 -3.04 9.35 10.46
CA THR A 19 -2.42 8.97 11.74
C THR A 19 -1.00 9.54 11.90
N GLY A 20 -0.39 10.01 10.81
CA GLY A 20 1.00 10.47 10.79
C GLY A 20 2.05 9.36 10.94
N LYS A 21 1.63 8.10 11.05
CA LYS A 21 2.52 6.94 11.21
C LYS A 21 3.06 6.47 9.85
N SER A 22 4.27 5.91 9.88
CA SER A 22 4.81 5.17 8.73
C SER A 22 4.10 3.83 8.60
N VAL A 23 3.83 3.44 7.36
CA VAL A 23 3.17 2.19 7.02
C VAL A 23 4.04 1.39 6.08
N HIS A 24 4.09 0.09 6.32
CA HIS A 24 4.79 -0.88 5.49
C HIS A 24 3.75 -1.71 4.74
N LEU A 25 3.83 -1.73 3.41
CA LEU A 25 2.86 -2.36 2.53
C LEU A 25 3.56 -3.44 1.71
N PRO A 26 3.76 -4.65 2.28
CA PRO A 26 4.23 -5.77 1.48
C PRO A 26 3.17 -6.11 0.42
N GLY A 27 3.62 -6.38 -0.79
CA GLY A 27 2.70 -6.63 -1.88
C GLY A 27 3.38 -7.16 -3.13
N ILE A 28 2.56 -7.39 -4.14
CA ILE A 28 2.99 -7.79 -5.47
C ILE A 28 2.32 -6.89 -6.52
N THR A 29 3.09 -6.55 -7.53
CA THR A 29 2.60 -5.85 -8.72
C THR A 29 2.92 -6.69 -9.94
N ILE A 30 1.90 -6.95 -10.76
CA ILE A 30 2.02 -7.66 -12.03
C ILE A 30 1.80 -6.64 -13.14
N LEU A 31 2.73 -6.57 -14.09
CA LEU A 31 2.67 -5.69 -15.25
C LEU A 31 2.56 -6.53 -16.52
N LYS A 32 1.58 -6.22 -17.38
CA LYS A 32 1.47 -6.78 -18.72
C LYS A 32 1.94 -5.76 -19.74
N PHE A 33 2.88 -6.16 -20.59
CA PHE A 33 3.40 -5.32 -21.67
C PHE A 33 2.95 -5.85 -23.04
N ALA A 34 2.58 -4.94 -23.94
CA ALA A 34 2.38 -5.20 -25.36
C ALA A 34 2.91 -4.01 -26.15
N GLU A 35 3.61 -4.27 -27.26
CA GLU A 35 4.24 -3.23 -28.10
C GLU A 35 5.15 -2.27 -27.30
N GLY A 36 5.87 -2.80 -26.31
CA GLY A 36 6.75 -1.99 -25.45
C GLY A 36 6.03 -1.06 -24.46
N ARG A 37 4.69 -1.11 -24.37
CA ARG A 37 3.90 -0.31 -23.42
C ARG A 37 3.24 -1.18 -22.37
N CYS A 38 3.11 -0.66 -21.15
CA CYS A 38 2.34 -1.31 -20.09
C CYS A 38 0.85 -1.15 -20.42
N VAL A 39 0.20 -2.26 -20.79
CA VAL A 39 -1.23 -2.28 -21.13
C VAL A 39 -2.10 -2.63 -19.94
N GLU A 40 -1.53 -3.23 -18.90
CA GLU A 40 -2.28 -3.61 -17.70
C GLU A 40 -1.38 -3.67 -16.47
N ARG A 41 -1.93 -3.27 -15.32
CA ARG A 41 -1.27 -3.35 -14.03
C ARG A 41 -2.26 -3.84 -12.98
N TRP A 42 -1.93 -4.95 -12.35
CA TRP A 42 -2.59 -5.40 -11.13
C TRP A 42 -1.66 -5.22 -9.95
N SER A 43 -2.19 -4.81 -8.82
CA SER A 43 -1.42 -4.68 -7.59
C SER A 43 -2.26 -5.17 -6.43
N GLN A 44 -1.67 -6.03 -5.62
CA GLN A 44 -2.23 -6.51 -4.37
C GLN A 44 -1.24 -6.14 -3.28
N VAL A 45 -1.73 -5.44 -2.26
CA VAL A 45 -0.95 -5.14 -1.06
C VAL A 45 -1.67 -5.73 0.14
N ASP A 46 -0.91 -6.09 1.17
CA ASP A 46 -1.46 -6.41 2.47
C ASP A 46 -1.98 -5.11 3.13
N ALA A 47 -3.25 -4.81 2.90
CA ALA A 47 -3.89 -3.66 3.50
C ALA A 47 -4.17 -3.83 5.00
N ALA A 48 -4.04 -5.05 5.55
CA ALA A 48 -4.23 -5.27 6.99
C ALA A 48 -3.15 -4.58 7.82
N SER A 49 -1.93 -4.42 7.27
CA SER A 49 -0.85 -3.65 7.92
C SER A 49 -1.19 -2.16 8.14
N LEU A 50 -2.11 -1.59 7.35
CA LEU A 50 -2.64 -0.24 7.59
C LEU A 50 -3.58 -0.17 8.79
N LEU A 51 -4.38 -1.23 9.00
CA LEU A 51 -5.33 -1.33 10.11
C LEU A 51 -4.61 -1.53 11.45
N GLU A 52 -3.59 -2.39 11.49
CA GLU A 52 -2.75 -2.60 12.70
C GLU A 52 -2.07 -1.29 13.14
N THR A 53 -1.69 -0.44 12.18
CA THR A 53 -1.12 0.88 12.48
C THR A 53 -2.16 1.87 13.05
N SER A 54 -3.44 1.65 12.79
CA SER A 54 -4.56 2.49 13.25
C SER A 54 -5.10 2.11 14.64
N GLU A 55 -4.82 0.90 15.12
CA GLU A 55 -5.14 0.50 16.50
C GLU A 55 -4.09 1.10 17.46
N THR A 56 -4.38 2.31 17.92
CA THR A 56 -3.80 2.81 19.17
C THR A 56 -4.24 1.86 20.27
N ARG A 57 -3.32 0.99 20.73
CA ARG A 57 -3.47 0.28 22.00
C ARG A 57 -3.75 1.34 23.08
N SER A 58 -5.00 1.36 23.56
CA SER A 58 -5.41 2.14 24.73
C SER A 58 -4.71 1.65 25.99
#